data_AF-A0A963LV33-F1
#
_entry.id   AF-A0A963LV33-F1
#
_cell.length_a   1.000
_cell.length_b   1.000
_cell.length_c   1.000
_cell.angle_alpha   90.00
_cell.angle_beta   90.00
_cell.angle_gamma   90.00
#
_symmetry.space_group_name_H-M   'P 1'
#
loop_
_entity.id
_entity.type
_entity.pdbx_description
1 polymer ?
#
loop_
_entity_poly.entity_id
_entity_poly.type
_entity_poly.pdbx_seq_one_letter_code
_entity_poly.pdbx_strand_id
1 'polypeptide(L)'
;MAHHRHHTRTDLARIAADVMRERGLAPEFPSDVQHQLQAIAGPAPVQGKDIADLRHLPWCSIDNDDSRDLDQLSASEVLPGGAVKILVAVADVDALVHKDSAIDRHACQNTTSVYTGARIFPMLPERLSTDLSSLNQDEDRLALVTAMVFNPDASLAGSTVMHACVRNKAQLAYDAIAAWLDGTGELPAAAAAIDGLDAQLRTQDAVAQQLRARRREQGALEFETFQPRAVFDGEEVIDIVEQPHNRARQLIEELMIATNGCNAHFLSSKGGMALRRVVRSPERWQRIVDVARDKGV
;
A
#
# COMPACT_ATOMS: atom_id res chain seq x y z
N MET A 1 5.68 30.88 34.26
CA MET A 1 4.67 30.41 33.30
C MET A 1 5.40 30.05 32.03
N ALA A 2 5.50 28.76 31.68
CA ALA A 2 6.11 28.37 30.42
C ALA A 2 5.21 28.92 29.30
N HIS A 3 5.73 29.81 28.47
CA HIS A 3 5.06 30.15 27.23
C HIS A 3 4.99 28.86 26.41
N HIS A 4 3.81 28.24 26.33
CA HIS A 4 3.55 27.28 25.29
C HIS A 4 3.67 28.03 23.96
N ARG A 5 4.80 27.82 23.28
CA ARG A 5 4.94 28.24 21.88
C ARG A 5 3.90 27.46 21.10
N HIS A 6 2.85 28.15 20.68
CA HIS A 6 1.98 27.63 19.64
C HIS A 6 2.79 27.61 18.35
N HIS A 7 3.14 26.41 17.90
CA HIS A 7 3.77 26.22 16.60
C HIS A 7 2.69 26.19 15.53
N THR A 8 2.86 27.01 14.49
CA THR A 8 2.04 26.95 13.28
C THR A 8 2.38 25.72 12.45
N ARG A 9 1.49 25.33 11.53
CA ARG A 9 1.77 24.28 10.54
C ARG A 9 3.05 24.57 9.76
N THR A 10 3.27 25.84 9.39
CA THR A 10 4.49 26.30 8.72
C THR A 10 5.74 26.11 9.59
N ASP A 11 5.67 26.44 10.89
CA ASP A 11 6.76 26.18 11.83
C ASP A 11 7.09 24.68 11.92
N LEU A 12 6.05 23.85 12.04
CA LEU A 12 6.20 22.40 12.13
C LEU A 12 6.78 21.80 10.84
N ALA A 13 6.37 22.30 9.67
CA ALA A 13 6.91 21.88 8.38
C ALA A 13 8.39 22.26 8.23
N ARG A 14 8.78 23.45 8.70
CA ARG A 14 10.19 23.87 8.71
C ARG A 14 11.03 23.00 9.66
N ILE A 15 10.54 22.76 10.88
CA ILE A 15 11.21 21.87 11.85
C ILE A 15 11.39 20.46 11.24
N ALA A 16 10.36 19.93 10.60
CA ALA A 16 10.44 18.63 9.94
C ALA A 16 11.49 18.61 8.81
N ALA A 17 11.57 19.66 8.01
CA ALA A 17 12.57 19.77 6.94
C ALA A 17 14.00 19.87 7.51
N ASP A 18 14.20 20.58 8.62
CA ASP A 18 15.49 20.67 9.31
C ASP A 18 15.92 19.28 9.83
N VAL A 19 15.00 18.55 10.48
CA VAL A 19 15.23 17.17 10.94
C VAL A 19 15.55 16.23 9.78
N MET A 20 14.90 16.36 8.63
CA MET A 20 15.26 15.57 7.45
C MET A 20 16.73 15.75 7.06
N ARG A 21 17.21 17.00 7.01
CA ARG A 21 18.61 17.30 6.68
C ARG A 21 19.56 16.74 7.73
N GLU A 22 19.24 16.89 9.01
CA GLU A 22 20.03 16.33 10.13
C GLU A 22 20.17 14.80 10.03
N ARG A 23 19.15 14.13 9.49
CA ARG A 23 19.13 12.67 9.26
C ARG A 23 19.72 12.25 7.91
N GLY A 24 20.27 13.18 7.12
CA GLY A 24 20.88 12.90 5.81
C GLY A 24 19.89 12.77 4.65
N LEU A 25 18.61 13.09 4.87
CA LEU A 25 17.55 13.03 3.88
C LEU A 25 17.41 14.38 3.16
N ALA A 26 16.86 14.36 1.95
CA ALA A 26 16.63 15.53 1.12
C ALA A 26 15.14 15.95 1.17
N PRO A 27 14.79 17.05 1.84
CA PRO A 27 13.39 17.50 1.93
C PRO A 27 12.86 18.10 0.62
N GLU A 28 13.75 18.55 -0.27
CA GLU A 28 13.39 19.17 -1.55
C GLU A 28 14.03 18.41 -2.71
N PHE A 29 13.32 18.36 -3.84
CA PHE A 29 13.85 17.76 -5.06
C PHE A 29 14.87 18.69 -5.74
N PRO A 30 16.08 18.19 -6.07
CA PRO A 30 17.08 18.97 -6.79
C PRO A 30 16.66 19.26 -8.25
N SER A 31 17.35 20.20 -8.90
CA SER A 31 16.99 20.66 -10.26
C SER A 31 17.10 19.58 -11.33
N ASP A 32 18.05 18.65 -11.20
CA ASP A 32 18.20 17.52 -12.12
C ASP A 32 17.00 16.55 -12.05
N VAL A 33 16.43 16.33 -10.86
CA VAL A 33 15.16 15.60 -10.68
C VAL A 33 14.01 16.31 -11.39
N GLN A 34 13.90 17.63 -11.24
CA GLN A 34 12.85 18.41 -11.90
C GLN A 34 12.99 18.38 -13.43
N HIS A 35 14.21 18.49 -13.94
CA HIS A 35 14.49 18.39 -15.38
C HIS A 35 14.14 17.00 -15.92
N GLN A 36 14.51 15.92 -15.20
CA GLN A 36 14.12 14.56 -15.58
C GLN A 36 12.60 14.40 -15.60
N LEU A 37 11.90 14.87 -14.56
CA LEU A 37 10.44 14.78 -14.48
C LEU A 37 9.74 15.49 -15.64
N GLN A 38 10.24 16.66 -16.04
CA GLN A 38 9.70 17.43 -17.17
C GLN A 38 9.89 16.70 -18.51
N ALA A 39 10.95 15.88 -18.63
CA ALA A 39 11.21 15.10 -19.84
C ALA A 39 10.29 13.86 -19.97
N ILE A 40 9.63 13.42 -18.90
CA ILE A 40 8.68 12.30 -18.95
C ILE A 40 7.38 12.79 -19.62
N ALA A 41 7.14 12.28 -20.84
CA ALA A 41 6.02 12.69 -21.68
C ALA A 41 4.66 12.13 -21.21
N GLY A 42 4.64 10.97 -20.55
CA GLY A 42 3.43 10.31 -20.08
C GLY A 42 3.74 9.00 -19.35
N PRO A 43 2.68 8.25 -18.96
CA PRO A 43 2.81 6.93 -18.33
C PRO A 43 3.60 5.95 -19.18
N ALA A 44 4.08 4.87 -18.54
CA ALA A 44 4.79 3.81 -19.23
C ALA A 44 3.92 3.16 -20.34
N PRO A 45 4.50 2.75 -21.47
CA PRO A 45 3.77 2.03 -22.50
C PRO A 45 3.12 0.75 -21.96
N VAL A 46 1.84 0.56 -22.27
CA VAL A 46 1.04 -0.58 -21.78
C VAL A 46 0.93 -1.73 -22.79
N GLN A 47 1.71 -1.69 -23.87
CA GLN A 47 1.71 -2.69 -24.94
C GLN A 47 3.11 -3.25 -25.14
N GLY A 48 3.20 -4.56 -25.30
CA GLY A 48 4.46 -5.27 -25.49
C GLY A 48 4.23 -6.76 -25.61
N LYS A 49 5.22 -7.49 -26.11
CA LYS A 49 5.13 -8.95 -26.31
C LYS A 49 4.91 -9.72 -25.01
N ASP A 50 5.44 -9.18 -23.90
CA ASP A 50 5.43 -9.82 -22.58
C ASP A 50 4.50 -9.11 -21.58
N ILE A 51 3.58 -8.26 -22.06
CA ILE A 51 2.58 -7.55 -21.25
C ILE A 51 1.22 -8.20 -21.47
N ALA A 52 0.67 -8.82 -20.41
CA ALA A 52 -0.67 -9.39 -20.45
C ALA A 52 -1.75 -8.29 -20.45
N ASP A 53 -2.85 -8.47 -21.18
CA ASP A 53 -3.99 -7.57 -21.10
C ASP A 53 -5.02 -8.06 -20.07
N LEU A 54 -5.06 -7.38 -18.92
CA LEU A 54 -5.97 -7.70 -17.82
C LEU A 54 -7.00 -6.60 -17.56
N ARG A 55 -7.19 -5.66 -18.50
CA ARG A 55 -8.13 -4.53 -18.36
C ARG A 55 -9.60 -4.93 -18.26
N HIS A 56 -9.91 -6.18 -18.63
CA HIS A 56 -11.26 -6.74 -18.59
C HIS A 56 -11.68 -7.15 -17.16
N LEU A 57 -10.73 -7.33 -16.23
CA LEU A 57 -11.05 -7.67 -14.85
C LEU A 57 -11.62 -6.45 -14.11
N PRO A 58 -12.49 -6.66 -13.10
CA PRO A 58 -13.09 -5.59 -12.32
C PRO A 58 -12.11 -5.07 -11.25
N TRP A 59 -10.94 -4.58 -11.67
CA TRP A 59 -9.93 -4.04 -10.77
C TRP A 59 -10.48 -2.88 -9.95
N CYS A 60 -10.14 -2.83 -8.66
CA CYS A 60 -10.44 -1.71 -7.79
C CYS A 60 -9.27 -1.40 -6.86
N SER A 61 -9.20 -0.14 -6.44
CA SER A 61 -8.33 0.37 -5.38
C SER A 61 -9.16 0.57 -4.11
N ILE A 62 -8.54 0.41 -2.95
CA ILE A 62 -9.15 0.71 -1.65
C ILE A 62 -8.11 1.46 -0.83
N ASP A 63 -8.31 2.76 -0.66
CA ASP A 63 -7.32 3.68 -0.09
C ASP A 63 -7.99 4.70 0.86
N ASN A 64 -7.25 5.70 1.35
CA ASN A 64 -7.88 6.81 2.08
C ASN A 64 -8.60 7.74 1.09
N ASP A 65 -9.64 8.45 1.53
CA ASP A 65 -10.47 9.32 0.67
C ASP A 65 -9.67 10.35 -0.14
N ASP A 66 -8.56 10.83 0.41
CA ASP A 66 -7.69 11.86 -0.17
C ASP A 66 -6.49 11.30 -0.96
N SER A 67 -6.40 9.97 -1.12
CA SER A 67 -5.27 9.33 -1.78
C SER A 67 -5.31 9.55 -3.30
N ARG A 68 -4.15 9.89 -3.86
CA ARG A 68 -3.98 10.09 -5.31
C ARG A 68 -2.85 9.24 -5.90
N ASP A 69 -1.98 8.72 -5.05
CA ASP A 69 -0.90 7.78 -5.29
C ASP A 69 -1.39 6.35 -5.08
N LEU A 70 -2.25 5.88 -5.98
CA LEU A 70 -2.85 4.56 -5.91
C LEU A 70 -1.83 3.52 -6.38
N ASP A 71 -1.09 2.95 -5.43
CA ASP A 71 0.01 2.01 -5.72
C ASP A 71 -0.46 0.62 -6.14
N GLN A 72 -1.70 0.25 -5.79
CA GLN A 72 -2.17 -1.12 -5.97
C GLN A 72 -3.65 -1.24 -6.32
N LEU A 73 -3.97 -2.29 -7.08
CA LEU A 73 -5.34 -2.73 -7.36
C LEU A 73 -5.50 -4.19 -6.96
N SER A 74 -6.75 -4.59 -6.70
CA SER A 74 -7.09 -5.99 -6.49
C SER A 74 -8.29 -6.43 -7.33
N ALA A 75 -8.28 -7.70 -7.70
CA ALA A 75 -9.39 -8.41 -8.34
C ALA A 75 -9.46 -9.85 -7.82
N SER A 76 -10.60 -10.53 -7.98
CA SER A 76 -10.74 -11.94 -7.64
C SER A 76 -11.65 -12.70 -8.60
N GLU A 77 -11.38 -13.99 -8.74
CA GLU A 77 -12.18 -14.92 -9.52
C GLU A 77 -12.41 -16.20 -8.70
N VAL A 78 -13.66 -16.63 -8.57
CA VAL A 78 -14.00 -17.93 -7.96
C VAL A 78 -13.81 -19.02 -9.01
N LEU A 79 -13.00 -20.02 -8.69
CA LEU A 79 -12.67 -21.15 -9.56
C LEU A 79 -13.55 -22.37 -9.23
N PRO A 80 -13.63 -23.36 -10.15
CA PRO A 80 -14.27 -24.63 -9.88
C PRO A 80 -13.72 -25.29 -8.60
N GLY A 81 -14.61 -25.92 -7.82
CA GLY A 81 -14.23 -26.56 -6.56
C GLY A 81 -14.05 -25.60 -5.37
N GLY A 82 -14.39 -24.31 -5.53
CA GLY A 82 -14.39 -23.33 -4.44
C GLY A 82 -13.03 -22.70 -4.16
N ALA A 83 -12.01 -22.99 -4.98
CA ALA A 83 -10.76 -22.26 -4.93
C ALA A 83 -10.98 -20.81 -5.40
N VAL A 84 -10.17 -19.88 -4.91
CA VAL A 84 -10.26 -18.46 -5.26
C VAL A 84 -8.94 -18.00 -5.83
N LYS A 85 -8.97 -17.38 -7.01
CA LYS A 85 -7.83 -16.65 -7.55
C LYS A 85 -7.93 -15.20 -7.11
N ILE A 86 -6.94 -14.72 -6.37
CA ILE A 86 -6.76 -13.30 -6.06
C ILE A 86 -5.66 -12.76 -6.97
N LEU A 87 -5.90 -11.60 -7.58
CA LEU A 87 -4.88 -10.87 -8.31
C LEU A 87 -4.64 -9.54 -7.61
N VAL A 88 -3.36 -9.21 -7.42
CA VAL A 88 -2.92 -7.91 -6.94
C VAL A 88 -2.02 -7.29 -8.00
N ALA A 89 -2.38 -6.11 -8.48
CA ALA A 89 -1.57 -5.32 -9.39
C ALA A 89 -0.84 -4.24 -8.57
N VAL A 90 0.46 -4.10 -8.75
CA VAL A 90 1.27 -3.02 -8.16
C VAL A 90 1.82 -2.15 -9.28
N ALA A 91 1.76 -0.83 -9.12
CA ALA A 91 2.26 0.16 -10.07
C ALA A 91 3.71 -0.14 -10.48
N ASP A 92 3.99 -0.16 -11.78
CA ASP A 92 5.34 -0.38 -12.30
C ASP A 92 6.12 0.94 -12.38
N VAL A 93 6.64 1.39 -11.23
CA VAL A 93 7.42 2.63 -11.11
C VAL A 93 8.77 2.52 -11.84
N ASP A 94 9.38 1.32 -11.87
CA ASP A 94 10.68 1.06 -12.51
C ASP A 94 10.64 1.33 -14.03
N ALA A 95 9.48 1.13 -14.65
CA ALA A 95 9.26 1.46 -16.06
C ALA A 95 9.47 2.95 -16.40
N LEU A 96 9.39 3.85 -15.42
CA LEU A 96 9.59 5.29 -15.58
C LEU A 96 10.85 5.83 -14.87
N VAL A 97 11.32 5.13 -13.84
CA VAL A 97 12.47 5.53 -13.03
C VAL A 97 13.60 4.53 -13.23
N HIS A 98 14.37 4.73 -14.29
CA HIS A 98 15.52 3.88 -14.53
C HIS A 98 16.61 4.05 -13.47
N LYS A 99 17.26 2.94 -13.14
CA LYS A 99 18.42 2.88 -12.27
C LYS A 99 19.47 3.94 -12.64
N ASP A 100 20.08 4.53 -11.62
CA ASP A 100 21.12 5.54 -11.69
C ASP A 100 20.64 6.87 -12.32
N SER A 101 19.34 7.08 -12.52
CA SER A 101 18.77 8.37 -12.93
C SER A 101 18.72 9.39 -11.77
N ALA A 102 18.38 10.65 -12.04
CA ALA A 102 18.32 11.67 -10.98
C ALA A 102 17.21 11.36 -9.96
N ILE A 103 16.03 10.95 -10.44
CA ILE A 103 14.92 10.50 -9.59
C ILE A 103 15.32 9.26 -8.78
N ASP A 104 15.96 8.27 -9.40
CA ASP A 104 16.44 7.06 -8.70
C ASP A 104 17.43 7.39 -7.59
N ARG A 105 18.43 8.24 -7.86
CA ARG A 105 19.40 8.67 -6.83
C ARG A 105 18.73 9.41 -5.67
N HIS A 106 17.73 10.24 -5.94
CA HIS A 106 16.97 10.92 -4.89
C HIS A 106 16.13 9.92 -4.07
N ALA A 107 15.45 8.99 -4.74
CA ALA A 107 14.69 7.93 -4.09
C ALA A 107 15.61 7.04 -3.23
N CYS A 108 16.82 6.73 -3.71
CA CYS A 108 17.85 6.03 -2.95
C CYS A 108 18.30 6.82 -1.71
N GLN A 109 18.49 8.14 -1.83
CA GLN A 109 18.87 8.98 -0.69
C GLN A 109 17.78 8.99 0.39
N ASN A 110 16.52 9.17 0.00
CA ASN A 110 15.42 9.26 0.95
C ASN A 110 14.92 7.90 1.43
N THR A 111 15.12 6.84 0.65
CA THR A 111 14.72 5.44 0.88
C THR A 111 13.20 5.20 0.96
N THR A 112 12.43 6.16 1.49
CA THR A 112 10.99 6.09 1.71
C THR A 112 10.39 7.49 1.79
N SER A 113 9.07 7.60 1.60
CA SER A 113 8.34 8.84 1.89
C SER A 113 8.31 9.08 3.39
N VAL A 114 8.57 10.31 3.83
CA VAL A 114 8.56 10.69 5.25
C VAL A 114 7.27 11.42 5.57
N TYR A 115 6.41 10.76 6.35
CA TYR A 115 5.14 11.31 6.80
C TYR A 115 5.33 12.01 8.14
N THR A 116 5.14 13.32 8.17
CA THR A 116 5.11 14.11 9.41
C THR A 116 3.72 14.70 9.62
N GLY A 117 3.43 15.21 10.83
CA GLY A 117 2.12 15.79 11.12
C GLY A 117 1.76 16.96 10.19
N ALA A 118 2.71 17.84 9.87
CA ALA A 118 2.43 19.06 9.12
C ALA A 118 2.65 18.95 7.60
N ARG A 119 3.64 18.15 7.18
CA ARG A 119 4.08 18.01 5.79
C ARG A 119 4.51 16.57 5.49
N ILE A 120 4.11 16.06 4.33
CA ILE A 120 4.62 14.81 3.77
C ILE A 120 5.79 15.16 2.86
N PHE A 121 6.89 14.42 2.97
CA PHE A 121 8.05 14.52 2.09
C PHE A 121 8.10 13.26 1.23
N PRO A 122 7.55 13.31 0.00
CA PRO A 122 7.43 12.12 -0.82
C PRO A 122 8.80 11.65 -1.32
N MET A 123 8.98 10.33 -1.43
CA MET A 123 10.19 9.73 -2.01
C MET A 123 10.35 10.08 -3.50
N LEU A 124 9.22 10.19 -4.20
CA LEU A 124 9.13 10.44 -5.63
C LEU A 124 8.41 11.77 -5.89
N PRO A 125 8.69 12.47 -6.99
CA PRO A 125 7.98 13.70 -7.32
C PRO A 125 6.47 13.46 -7.49
N GLU A 126 5.64 14.42 -7.06
CA GLU A 126 4.18 14.26 -7.01
C GLU A 126 3.56 13.85 -8.35
N ARG A 127 3.99 14.47 -9.46
CA ARG A 127 3.49 14.09 -10.81
C ARG A 127 3.83 12.64 -11.15
N LEU A 128 4.95 12.11 -10.66
CA LEU A 128 5.29 10.72 -10.88
C LEU A 128 4.33 9.82 -10.07
N SER A 129 4.21 10.06 -8.77
CA SER A 129 3.44 9.19 -7.87
C SER A 129 1.92 9.28 -8.03
N THR A 130 1.37 10.45 -8.37
CA THR A 130 -0.09 10.70 -8.40
C THR A 130 -0.72 10.69 -9.80
N ASP A 131 0.11 10.66 -10.84
CA ASP A 131 -0.34 10.69 -12.24
C ASP A 131 0.34 9.57 -13.02
N LEU A 132 1.66 9.67 -13.25
CA LEU A 132 2.34 8.84 -14.23
C LEU A 132 2.40 7.34 -13.84
N SER A 133 2.61 7.02 -12.56
CA SER A 133 2.63 5.64 -12.06
C SER A 133 1.36 5.23 -11.33
N SER A 134 0.60 6.18 -10.78
CA SER A 134 -0.64 5.91 -10.04
C SER A 134 -1.61 5.09 -10.88
N LEU A 135 -2.23 4.09 -10.27
CA LEU A 135 -3.27 3.25 -10.86
C LEU A 135 -4.63 3.97 -10.85
N ASN A 136 -4.66 5.18 -11.41
CA ASN A 136 -5.82 6.07 -11.44
C ASN A 136 -7.04 5.41 -12.10
N GLN A 137 -8.22 5.79 -11.60
CA GLN A 137 -9.49 5.29 -12.11
C GLN A 137 -9.65 5.62 -13.60
N ASP A 138 -10.13 4.63 -14.36
CA ASP A 138 -10.37 4.75 -15.79
C ASP A 138 -9.14 5.09 -16.65
N GLU A 139 -7.97 4.71 -16.16
CA GLU A 139 -6.74 4.83 -16.91
C GLU A 139 -6.06 3.47 -17.09
N ASP A 140 -5.51 3.26 -18.29
CA ASP A 140 -4.71 2.08 -18.59
C ASP A 140 -3.30 2.30 -18.02
N ARG A 141 -2.84 1.36 -17.20
CA ARG A 141 -1.54 1.45 -16.52
C ARG A 141 -0.78 0.14 -16.59
N LEU A 142 0.54 0.24 -16.69
CA LEU A 142 1.44 -0.89 -16.57
C LEU A 142 1.60 -1.24 -15.08
N ALA A 143 1.48 -2.52 -14.78
CA ALA A 143 1.61 -3.03 -13.42
C ALA A 143 2.33 -4.38 -13.39
N LEU A 144 2.98 -4.64 -12.27
CA LEU A 144 3.41 -5.98 -11.88
C LEU A 144 2.24 -6.67 -11.17
N VAL A 145 1.71 -7.71 -11.78
CA VAL A 145 0.58 -8.48 -11.25
C VAL A 145 1.06 -9.77 -10.63
N THR A 146 0.66 -9.98 -9.37
CA THR A 146 0.79 -11.26 -8.67
C THR A 146 -0.58 -11.94 -8.65
N ALA A 147 -0.71 -13.04 -9.38
CA ALA A 147 -1.88 -13.90 -9.34
C ALA A 147 -1.64 -15.03 -8.34
N MET A 148 -2.53 -15.22 -7.38
CA MET A 148 -2.44 -16.19 -6.29
C MET A 148 -3.70 -17.05 -6.28
N VAL A 149 -3.55 -18.37 -6.23
CA VAL A 149 -4.68 -19.30 -6.11
C VAL A 149 -4.71 -19.86 -4.70
N PHE A 150 -5.82 -19.65 -4.01
CA PHE A 150 -6.08 -20.17 -2.67
C PHE A 150 -7.11 -21.29 -2.73
N ASN A 151 -6.83 -22.38 -2.02
CA ASN A 151 -7.80 -23.45 -1.78
C ASN A 151 -8.92 -22.96 -0.84
N PRO A 152 -10.04 -23.71 -0.69
CA PRO A 152 -11.13 -23.35 0.23
C PRO A 152 -10.72 -23.19 1.70
N ASP A 153 -9.55 -23.70 2.12
CA ASP A 153 -8.98 -23.55 3.46
C ASP A 153 -7.97 -22.38 3.57
N ALA A 154 -7.97 -21.49 2.57
CA ALA A 154 -7.03 -20.39 2.37
C ALA A 154 -5.55 -20.80 2.30
N SER A 155 -5.23 -22.09 2.07
CA SER A 155 -3.87 -22.48 1.73
C SER A 155 -3.51 -22.03 0.31
N LEU A 156 -2.31 -21.48 0.14
CA LEU A 156 -1.80 -21.07 -1.18
C LEU A 156 -1.49 -22.31 -2.03
N ALA A 157 -2.24 -22.51 -3.11
CA ALA A 157 -2.04 -23.59 -4.07
C ALA A 157 -0.97 -23.26 -5.11
N GLY A 158 -0.83 -21.98 -5.47
CA GLY A 158 0.19 -21.54 -6.42
C GLY A 158 0.12 -20.03 -6.69
N SER A 159 1.18 -19.49 -7.27
CA SER A 159 1.26 -18.07 -7.63
C SER A 159 2.08 -17.84 -8.89
N THR A 160 1.76 -16.77 -9.62
CA THR A 160 2.48 -16.31 -10.81
C THR A 160 2.67 -14.80 -10.75
N VAL A 161 3.82 -14.33 -11.22
CA VAL A 161 4.14 -12.89 -11.33
C VAL A 161 4.32 -12.55 -12.81
N MET A 162 3.69 -11.48 -13.28
CA MET A 162 3.75 -11.04 -14.68
C MET A 162 3.60 -9.53 -14.82
N HIS A 163 4.12 -8.94 -15.91
CA HIS A 163 3.72 -7.60 -16.31
C HIS A 163 2.35 -7.65 -16.97
N ALA A 164 1.49 -6.67 -16.65
CA ALA A 164 0.18 -6.55 -17.25
C ALA A 164 -0.24 -5.09 -17.44
N CYS A 165 -1.08 -4.88 -18.44
CA CYS A 165 -1.91 -3.69 -18.57
C CYS A 165 -3.19 -3.90 -17.75
N VAL A 166 -3.44 -3.01 -16.81
CA VAL A 166 -4.63 -3.00 -15.95
C VAL A 166 -5.38 -1.68 -16.12
N ARG A 167 -6.67 -1.69 -15.78
CA ARG A 167 -7.51 -0.49 -15.77
C ARG A 167 -8.37 -0.50 -14.51
N ASN A 168 -8.10 0.43 -13.60
CA ASN A 168 -8.84 0.59 -12.36
C ASN A 168 -10.29 1.00 -12.67
N LYS A 169 -11.27 0.19 -12.27
CA LYS A 169 -12.68 0.45 -12.52
C LYS A 169 -13.31 1.30 -11.43
N ALA A 170 -12.82 1.20 -10.20
CA ALA A 170 -13.32 1.97 -9.07
C ALA A 170 -12.21 2.30 -8.08
N GLN A 171 -12.13 3.58 -7.74
CA GLN A 171 -11.44 4.07 -6.56
C GLN A 171 -12.39 4.04 -5.37
N LEU A 172 -12.05 3.26 -4.34
CA LEU A 172 -12.87 3.05 -3.16
C LEU A 172 -12.12 3.51 -1.91
N ALA A 173 -12.88 3.87 -0.89
CA ALA A 173 -12.34 4.33 0.38
C ALA A 173 -12.45 3.25 1.46
N TYR A 174 -11.41 3.13 2.30
CA TYR A 174 -11.38 2.16 3.39
C TYR A 174 -12.62 2.23 4.29
N ASP A 175 -12.99 3.43 4.73
CA ASP A 175 -14.04 3.60 5.74
C ASP A 175 -15.43 3.28 5.17
N ALA A 176 -15.66 3.65 3.91
CA ALA A 176 -16.91 3.33 3.20
C ALA A 176 -17.06 1.83 2.94
N ILE A 177 -15.98 1.15 2.53
CA ILE A 177 -15.98 -0.31 2.31
C ILE A 177 -16.11 -1.07 3.63
N ALA A 178 -15.44 -0.62 4.69
CA ALA A 178 -15.58 -1.23 6.01
C ALA A 178 -17.03 -1.13 6.51
N ALA A 179 -17.64 0.06 6.46
CA ALA A 179 -19.03 0.25 6.85
C ALA A 179 -20.00 -0.66 6.06
N TRP A 180 -19.77 -0.82 4.75
CA TRP A 180 -20.57 -1.73 3.93
C TRP A 180 -20.35 -3.22 4.26
N LEU A 181 -19.10 -3.66 4.46
CA LEU A 181 -18.79 -5.04 4.85
C LEU A 181 -19.38 -5.40 6.23
N ASP A 182 -19.47 -4.42 7.13
CA ASP A 182 -20.03 -4.57 8.46
C ASP A 182 -21.56 -4.38 8.51
N GLY A 183 -22.18 -4.02 7.39
CA GLY A 183 -23.63 -3.84 7.27
C GLY A 183 -24.16 -2.55 7.92
N THR A 184 -23.28 -1.60 8.26
CA THR A 184 -23.62 -0.29 8.83
C THR A 184 -23.67 0.83 7.79
N GLY A 185 -23.32 0.53 6.53
CA GLY A 185 -23.36 1.46 5.40
C GLY A 185 -23.81 0.77 4.11
N GLU A 186 -24.15 1.58 3.11
CA GLU A 186 -24.49 1.10 1.77
C GLU A 186 -23.22 0.85 0.94
N LEU A 187 -23.36 0.02 -0.11
CA LEU A 187 -22.29 -0.18 -1.08
C LEU A 187 -21.94 1.17 -1.73
N PRO A 188 -20.68 1.61 -1.78
CA PRO A 188 -20.31 2.86 -2.42
C PRO A 188 -20.79 2.91 -3.87
N ALA A 189 -21.29 4.07 -4.32
CA ALA A 189 -21.86 4.22 -5.66
C ALA A 189 -20.89 3.82 -6.78
N ALA A 190 -19.59 4.10 -6.62
CA ALA A 190 -18.55 3.68 -7.56
C ALA A 190 -18.46 2.15 -7.68
N ALA A 191 -18.65 1.42 -6.58
CA ALA A 191 -18.69 -0.04 -6.61
C ALA A 191 -20.02 -0.57 -7.16
N ALA A 192 -21.15 0.05 -6.77
CA ALA A 192 -22.48 -0.33 -7.23
C ALA A 192 -22.69 -0.17 -8.74
N ALA A 193 -21.91 0.70 -9.39
CA ALA A 193 -21.95 0.93 -10.83
C ALA A 193 -21.25 -0.18 -11.65
N ILE A 194 -20.56 -1.13 -11.01
CA ILE A 194 -19.78 -2.17 -11.69
C ILE A 194 -20.36 -3.54 -11.35
N ASP A 195 -20.84 -4.23 -12.37
CA ASP A 195 -21.44 -5.56 -12.24
C ASP A 195 -20.50 -6.54 -11.53
N GLY A 196 -20.98 -7.13 -10.44
CA GLY A 196 -20.29 -8.18 -9.67
C GLY A 196 -19.15 -7.69 -8.78
N LEU A 197 -18.88 -6.39 -8.70
CA LEU A 197 -17.82 -5.85 -7.84
C LEU A 197 -18.13 -6.06 -6.34
N ASP A 198 -19.41 -6.02 -5.96
CA ASP A 198 -19.87 -6.35 -4.61
C ASP A 198 -19.55 -7.81 -4.23
N ALA A 199 -19.83 -8.77 -5.13
CA ALA A 199 -19.52 -10.17 -4.91
C ALA A 199 -18.01 -10.42 -4.84
N GLN A 200 -17.23 -9.74 -5.70
CA GLN A 200 -15.77 -9.76 -5.65
C GLN A 200 -15.23 -9.24 -4.31
N LEU A 201 -15.68 -8.07 -3.85
CA LEU A 201 -15.18 -7.48 -2.59
C LEU A 201 -15.48 -8.40 -1.39
N ARG A 202 -16.66 -9.04 -1.36
CA ARG A 202 -16.98 -10.05 -0.34
C ARG A 202 -16.08 -11.28 -0.43
N THR A 203 -15.74 -11.71 -1.64
CA THR A 203 -14.83 -12.84 -1.86
C THR A 203 -13.42 -12.50 -1.37
N GLN A 204 -12.92 -11.30 -1.67
CA GLN A 204 -11.62 -10.81 -1.20
C GLN A 204 -11.58 -10.71 0.32
N ASP A 205 -12.61 -10.13 0.94
CA ASP A 205 -12.74 -10.06 2.41
C ASP A 205 -12.74 -11.47 3.03
N ALA A 206 -13.55 -12.40 2.49
CA ALA A 206 -13.61 -13.76 3.02
C ALA A 206 -12.25 -14.48 2.97
N VAL A 207 -11.48 -14.32 1.88
CA VAL A 207 -10.12 -14.86 1.79
C VAL A 207 -9.19 -14.16 2.78
N ALA A 208 -9.22 -12.83 2.87
CA ALA A 208 -8.39 -12.08 3.80
C ALA A 208 -8.64 -12.48 5.27
N GLN A 209 -9.90 -12.62 5.69
CA GLN A 209 -10.22 -13.04 7.05
C GLN A 209 -9.72 -14.46 7.36
N GLN A 210 -9.78 -15.38 6.39
CA GLN A 210 -9.21 -16.72 6.54
C GLN A 210 -7.68 -16.70 6.61
N LEU A 211 -7.01 -15.91 5.76
CA LEU A 211 -5.56 -15.72 5.82
C LEU A 211 -5.12 -15.18 7.18
N ARG A 212 -5.86 -14.20 7.71
CA ARG A 212 -5.62 -13.61 9.01
C ARG A 212 -5.76 -14.61 10.15
N ALA A 213 -6.84 -15.39 10.17
CA ALA A 213 -7.05 -16.45 11.16
C ALA A 213 -5.90 -17.47 11.11
N ARG A 214 -5.53 -17.90 9.91
CA ARG A 214 -4.46 -18.87 9.68
C ARG A 214 -3.08 -18.36 10.09
N ARG A 215 -2.79 -17.06 9.86
CA ARG A 215 -1.55 -16.41 10.35
C ARG A 215 -1.49 -16.39 11.87
N ARG A 216 -2.61 -16.10 12.55
CA ARG A 216 -2.70 -16.13 14.02
C ARG A 216 -2.46 -17.53 14.56
N GLU A 217 -3.04 -18.56 13.94
CA GLU A 217 -2.77 -19.96 14.28
C GLU A 217 -1.28 -20.34 14.12
N GLN A 218 -0.60 -19.72 13.16
CA GLN A 218 0.84 -19.87 12.93
C GLN A 218 1.71 -19.01 13.86
N GLY A 219 1.11 -18.31 14.84
CA GLY A 219 1.82 -17.51 15.84
C GLY A 219 2.15 -16.08 15.40
N ALA A 220 1.45 -15.53 14.40
CA ALA A 220 1.55 -14.12 14.08
C ALA A 220 1.13 -13.27 15.29
N LEU A 221 1.99 -12.32 15.64
CA LEU A 221 1.73 -11.38 16.72
C LEU A 221 1.09 -10.12 16.14
N GLU A 222 -0.03 -9.71 16.72
CA GLU A 222 -0.67 -8.43 16.44
C GLU A 222 -0.40 -7.49 17.61
N PHE A 223 0.28 -6.39 17.32
CA PHE A 223 0.50 -5.33 18.28
C PHE A 223 -0.30 -4.12 17.82
N GLU A 224 -1.34 -3.76 18.58
CA GLU A 224 -2.03 -2.50 18.38
C GLU A 224 -1.04 -1.36 18.69
N THR A 225 -0.73 -0.59 17.66
CA THR A 225 0.12 0.59 17.78
C THR A 225 -0.77 1.79 17.61
N PHE A 226 -0.83 2.67 18.61
CA PHE A 226 -1.57 3.92 18.52
C PHE A 226 -0.95 4.78 17.40
N GLN A 227 -1.73 5.06 16.35
CA GLN A 227 -1.30 5.87 15.20
C GLN A 227 -2.05 7.22 15.19
N PRO A 228 -1.56 8.23 15.94
CA PRO A 228 -2.19 9.54 15.98
C PRO A 228 -1.91 10.35 14.72
N ARG A 229 -2.94 11.05 14.24
CA ARG A 229 -2.85 12.03 13.16
C ARG A 229 -3.32 13.40 13.66
N ALA A 230 -2.50 14.42 13.46
CA ALA A 230 -2.88 15.79 13.74
C ALA A 230 -3.90 16.29 12.70
N VAL A 231 -4.97 16.94 13.17
CA VAL A 231 -5.96 17.62 12.34
C VAL A 231 -5.68 19.11 12.40
N PHE A 232 -5.60 19.75 11.24
CA PHE A 232 -5.30 21.17 11.12
C PHE A 232 -6.53 21.94 10.62
N ASP A 233 -6.76 23.11 11.21
CA ASP A 233 -7.59 24.17 10.63
C ASP A 233 -6.66 25.34 10.27
N GLY A 234 -6.41 25.49 8.96
CA GLY A 234 -5.36 26.38 8.46
C GLY A 234 -3.99 26.03 9.05
N GLU A 235 -3.45 26.95 9.87
CA GLU A 235 -2.14 26.84 10.50
C GLU A 235 -2.17 26.22 11.91
N GLU A 236 -3.35 26.01 12.50
CA GLU A 236 -3.50 25.55 13.87
C GLU A 236 -3.86 24.07 13.95
N VAL A 237 -3.23 23.34 14.88
CA VAL A 237 -3.64 21.98 15.23
C VAL A 237 -4.89 22.07 16.11
N ILE A 238 -6.01 21.56 15.62
CA ILE A 238 -7.30 21.60 16.32
C ILE A 238 -7.66 20.28 16.99
N ASP A 239 -7.08 19.17 16.54
CA ASP A 239 -7.37 17.84 17.09
C ASP A 239 -6.23 16.84 16.81
N ILE A 240 -6.25 15.71 17.51
CA ILE A 240 -5.43 14.53 17.23
C ILE A 240 -6.38 13.33 17.20
N VAL A 241 -6.52 12.72 16.02
CA VAL A 241 -7.41 11.59 15.81
C VAL A 241 -6.59 10.31 15.62
N GLU A 242 -7.12 9.20 16.11
CA GLU A 242 -6.57 7.88 15.82
C GLU A 242 -7.14 7.36 14.51
N GLN A 243 -6.31 6.75 13.68
CA GLN A 243 -6.81 6.05 12.50
C GLN A 243 -7.28 4.64 12.87
N PRO A 244 -8.58 4.32 12.75
CA PRO A 244 -9.09 3.03 13.13
C PRO A 244 -8.60 1.93 12.16
N HIS A 245 -8.11 0.83 12.75
CA HIS A 245 -7.75 -0.37 12.01
C HIS A 245 -9.01 -1.20 11.69
N ASN A 246 -9.67 -0.86 10.58
CA ASN A 246 -10.96 -1.41 10.18
C ASN A 246 -10.85 -2.63 9.26
N ARG A 247 -12.00 -3.25 8.95
CA ARG A 247 -12.08 -4.46 8.14
C ARG A 247 -11.54 -4.32 6.71
N ALA A 248 -11.75 -3.17 6.06
CA ALA A 248 -11.22 -2.93 4.73
C ALA A 248 -9.69 -2.77 4.73
N ARG A 249 -9.12 -2.16 5.76
CA ARG A 249 -7.65 -2.10 5.96
C ARG A 249 -7.07 -3.49 6.20
N GLN A 250 -7.73 -4.31 7.01
CA GLN A 250 -7.34 -5.72 7.21
C GLN A 250 -7.38 -6.52 5.90
N LEU A 251 -8.42 -6.31 5.08
CA LEU A 251 -8.53 -6.95 3.76
C LEU A 251 -7.27 -6.68 2.93
N ILE A 252 -6.96 -5.41 2.70
CA ILE A 252 -5.81 -5.02 1.88
C ILE A 252 -4.49 -5.48 2.51
N GLU A 253 -4.33 -5.37 3.83
CA GLU A 253 -3.14 -5.84 4.54
C GLU A 253 -2.85 -7.32 4.24
N GLU A 254 -3.84 -8.20 4.38
CA GLU A 254 -3.64 -9.64 4.19
C GLU A 254 -3.35 -9.99 2.73
N LEU A 255 -4.00 -9.32 1.77
CA LEU A 255 -3.68 -9.50 0.35
C LEU A 255 -2.25 -9.08 0.04
N MET A 256 -1.78 -7.98 0.64
CA MET A 256 -0.42 -7.49 0.44
C MET A 256 0.63 -8.35 1.13
N ILE A 257 0.32 -8.90 2.30
CA ILE A 257 1.21 -9.85 2.99
C ILE A 257 1.35 -11.13 2.14
N ALA A 258 0.25 -11.67 1.62
CA ALA A 258 0.29 -12.84 0.74
C ALA A 258 1.08 -12.55 -0.55
N THR A 259 0.85 -11.38 -1.16
CA THR A 259 1.56 -10.92 -2.36
C THR A 259 3.06 -10.80 -2.12
N ASN A 260 3.46 -10.16 -1.01
CA ASN A 260 4.86 -10.02 -0.62
C ASN A 260 5.53 -11.38 -0.38
N GLY A 261 4.81 -12.34 0.23
CA GLY A 261 5.27 -13.72 0.40
C GLY A 261 5.50 -14.43 -0.94
N CYS A 262 4.57 -14.28 -1.88
CA CYS A 262 4.68 -14.86 -3.23
C CYS A 262 5.85 -14.24 -4.02
N ASN A 263 6.01 -12.91 -3.98
CA ASN A 263 7.12 -12.21 -4.63
C ASN A 263 8.47 -12.60 -4.03
N ALA A 264 8.52 -12.74 -2.70
CA ALA A 264 9.69 -13.26 -2.00
C ALA A 264 10.07 -14.68 -2.50
N HIS A 265 9.09 -15.58 -2.65
CA HIS A 265 9.34 -16.93 -3.17
C HIS A 265 9.77 -16.91 -4.64
N PHE A 266 9.07 -16.12 -5.48
CA PHE A 266 9.38 -15.94 -6.89
C PHE A 266 10.84 -15.51 -7.09
N LEU A 267 11.27 -14.43 -6.43
CA LEU A 267 12.65 -13.94 -6.53
C LEU A 267 13.67 -14.99 -6.03
N SER A 268 13.33 -15.76 -5.00
CA SER A 268 14.20 -16.84 -4.50
C SER A 268 14.38 -17.94 -5.53
N SER A 269 13.31 -18.35 -6.23
CA SER A 269 13.36 -19.42 -7.22
C SER A 269 14.13 -19.04 -8.49
N LYS A 270 14.26 -17.74 -8.78
CA LYS A 270 15.07 -17.22 -9.90
C LYS A 270 16.57 -17.16 -9.61
N GLY A 271 17.00 -17.35 -8.35
CA GLY A 271 18.42 -17.39 -7.98
C GLY A 271 19.15 -16.04 -8.02
N GLY A 272 18.43 -14.92 -8.10
CA GLY A 272 19.00 -13.57 -8.09
C GLY A 272 19.21 -13.00 -6.68
N MET A 273 19.93 -11.87 -6.59
CA MET A 273 20.01 -11.09 -5.37
C MET A 273 18.70 -10.33 -5.14
N ALA A 274 18.17 -10.37 -3.92
CA ALA A 274 16.94 -9.69 -3.55
C ALA A 274 17.05 -9.12 -2.12
N LEU A 275 16.47 -7.93 -1.92
CA LEU A 275 16.29 -7.36 -0.59
C LEU A 275 15.17 -8.10 0.15
N ARG A 276 15.39 -8.40 1.44
CA ARG A 276 14.45 -9.16 2.28
C ARG A 276 14.06 -8.35 3.51
N ARG A 277 12.75 -8.27 3.78
CA ARG A 277 12.22 -7.82 5.06
C ARG A 277 12.34 -8.98 6.06
N VAL A 278 13.28 -8.87 7.01
CA VAL A 278 13.51 -9.89 8.04
C VAL A 278 13.23 -9.29 9.41
N VAL A 279 12.30 -9.90 10.15
CA VAL A 279 12.06 -9.57 11.55
C VAL A 279 12.94 -10.49 12.39
N ARG A 280 13.81 -9.90 13.22
CA ARG A 280 14.65 -10.65 14.17
C ARG A 280 13.90 -10.87 15.46
N SER A 281 14.25 -11.92 16.19
CA SER A 281 13.77 -12.12 17.56
C SER A 281 14.05 -10.86 18.40
N PRO A 282 13.08 -10.37 19.20
CA PRO A 282 13.28 -9.21 20.06
C PRO A 282 14.49 -9.42 20.99
N GLU A 283 15.34 -8.40 21.13
CA GLU A 283 16.54 -8.45 21.98
C GLU A 283 16.20 -8.89 23.43
N ARG A 284 15.03 -8.49 23.93
CA ARG A 284 14.56 -8.78 25.29
C ARG A 284 13.49 -9.87 25.34
N TRP A 285 13.51 -10.83 24.42
CA TRP A 285 12.52 -11.91 24.35
C TRP A 285 12.32 -12.62 25.69
N GLN A 286 13.40 -13.00 26.37
CA GLN A 286 13.30 -13.68 27.66
C GLN A 286 12.56 -12.84 28.71
N ARG A 287 12.79 -11.52 28.73
CA ARG A 287 12.09 -10.62 29.66
C ARG A 287 10.59 -10.55 29.35
N ILE A 288 10.21 -10.56 28.08
CA ILE A 288 8.80 -10.59 27.67
C ILE A 288 8.15 -11.88 28.18
N VAL A 289 8.82 -13.03 28.00
CA VAL A 289 8.36 -14.33 28.51
C VAL A 289 8.21 -14.33 30.04
N ASP A 290 9.19 -13.79 30.76
CA ASP A 290 9.13 -13.73 32.23
C ASP A 290 7.98 -12.84 32.70
N VAL A 291 7.73 -11.70 32.04
CA VAL A 291 6.59 -10.82 32.35
C VAL A 291 5.26 -11.51 32.06
N ALA A 292 5.14 -12.23 30.95
CA ALA A 292 3.93 -12.99 30.62
C ALA A 292 3.62 -14.03 31.70
N ARG A 293 4.65 -14.80 32.11
CA ARG A 293 4.56 -15.78 33.19
C ARG A 293 4.12 -15.14 34.52
N ASP A 294 4.71 -14.01 34.90
CA ASP A 294 4.31 -13.27 36.11
C ASP A 294 2.85 -12.77 36.05
N LYS A 295 2.31 -12.57 34.84
CA LYS A 295 0.92 -12.19 34.59
C LYS A 295 -0.02 -13.38 34.38
N GLY A 296 0.49 -14.61 34.46
CA GLY A 296 -0.30 -15.83 34.31
C GLY A 296 -0.74 -16.13 32.88
N VAL A 297 -0.01 -15.60 31.89
CA VAL A 297 -0.21 -15.85 30.45
C VAL A 297 0.96 -16.63 29.88
#